data_AF-A0A920MG84-F1
#
_entry.id   AF-A0A920MG84-F1
#
_cell.length_a   1.000
_cell.length_b   1.000
_cell.length_c   1.000
_cell.angle_alpha   90.00
_cell.angle_beta   90.00
_cell.angle_gamma   90.00
#
_symmetry.space_group_name_H-M   'P 1'
#
loop_
_entity.id
_entity.type
_entity.pdbx_description
1 polymer ?
#
loop_
_entity_poly.entity_id
_entity_poly.type
_entity_poly.pdbx_seq_one_letter_code
_entity_poly.pdbx_strand_id
1 'polypeptide(L)'
;MSIGERPSLAISSPEASVEISLGELITNIASCNIGKLSNIKLSANWVASSNDNNELNKLYYAVKKLTDLCKELDIAIPVGKDSLSMNSTWKTNKKNNIVKSPVSLVLSGFSNINNIEDIMTPEIIEHGRIFLIDISNGKNRLGGSAYYQTHKLFVLMSAFR
;
A
#
# COMPACT_ATOMS: atom_id res chain seq x y z
N MET A 1 3.60 16.09 -1.34
CA MET A 1 2.99 14.85 -1.87
C MET A 1 3.68 13.68 -1.22
N SER A 2 2.94 12.62 -0.91
CA SER A 2 3.51 11.34 -0.48
C SER A 2 2.82 10.19 -1.20
N ILE A 3 3.43 9.01 -1.14
CA ILE A 3 2.91 7.77 -1.71
C ILE A 3 2.90 6.71 -0.60
N GLY A 4 1.97 5.77 -0.69
CA GLY A 4 2.01 4.52 0.07
C GLY A 4 1.50 3.35 -0.77
N GLU A 5 2.18 2.21 -0.67
CA GLU A 5 1.87 1.00 -1.43
C GLU A 5 2.40 -0.26 -0.74
N ARG A 6 1.56 -1.30 -0.66
CA ARG A 6 1.94 -2.57 -0.03
C ARG A 6 1.46 -3.83 -0.76
N PRO A 7 1.74 -3.98 -2.06
CA PRO A 7 1.21 -5.07 -2.88
C PRO A 7 1.58 -6.47 -2.37
N SER A 8 2.72 -6.64 -1.71
CA SER A 8 3.12 -7.93 -1.13
C SER A 8 2.13 -8.45 -0.08
N LEU A 9 1.48 -7.56 0.69
CA LEU A 9 0.50 -7.94 1.70
C LEU A 9 -0.82 -8.39 1.06
N ALA A 10 -1.17 -7.87 -0.10
CA ALA A 10 -2.45 -8.19 -0.76
C ALA A 10 -2.57 -9.66 -1.20
N ILE A 11 -1.44 -10.37 -1.27
CA ILE A 11 -1.41 -11.80 -1.51
C ILE A 11 -2.13 -12.56 -0.39
N SER A 12 -1.90 -12.17 0.87
CA SER A 12 -2.48 -12.82 2.06
C SER A 12 -3.68 -12.06 2.63
N SER A 13 -3.66 -10.73 2.64
CA SER A 13 -4.77 -9.88 3.07
C SER A 13 -4.84 -8.60 2.23
N PRO A 14 -5.84 -8.47 1.33
CA PRO A 14 -6.06 -7.23 0.58
C PRO A 14 -6.39 -6.04 1.50
N GLU A 15 -7.09 -6.26 2.61
CA GLU A 15 -7.45 -5.22 3.57
C GLU A 15 -6.22 -4.69 4.33
N ALA A 16 -5.33 -5.59 4.78
CA ALA A 16 -4.09 -5.18 5.45
C ALA A 16 -3.16 -4.41 4.50
N SER A 17 -3.14 -4.78 3.21
CA SER A 17 -2.42 -4.01 2.18
C SER A 17 -2.92 -2.56 2.12
N VAL A 18 -4.23 -2.36 2.15
CA VAL A 18 -4.85 -1.02 2.14
C VAL A 18 -4.55 -0.24 3.41
N GLU A 19 -4.70 -0.85 4.58
CA GLU A 19 -4.41 -0.21 5.87
C GLU A 19 -2.97 0.30 5.93
N ILE A 20 -2.01 -0.54 5.51
CA ILE A 20 -0.59 -0.18 5.49
C ILE A 20 -0.28 0.84 4.39
N SER A 21 -0.90 0.74 3.21
CA SER A 21 -0.69 1.72 2.13
C SER A 21 -1.17 3.12 2.54
N LEU A 22 -2.33 3.23 3.20
CA LEU A 22 -2.82 4.52 3.72
C LEU A 22 -1.95 5.00 4.88
N GLY A 23 -1.57 4.10 5.79
CA GLY A 23 -0.67 4.41 6.90
C GLY A 23 0.68 4.93 6.43
N GLU A 24 1.32 4.26 5.47
CA GLU A 24 2.60 4.66 4.85
C GLU A 24 2.51 6.05 4.22
N LEU A 25 1.44 6.32 3.47
CA LEU A 25 1.18 7.63 2.89
C LEU A 25 1.09 8.72 3.96
N ILE A 26 0.33 8.46 5.04
CA ILE A 26 0.14 9.40 6.15
C ILE A 26 1.47 9.62 6.88
N THR A 27 2.22 8.57 7.18
CA THR A 27 3.51 8.69 7.87
C THR A 27 4.55 9.40 7.00
N ASN A 28 4.52 9.20 5.68
CA ASN A 28 5.41 9.88 4.74
C ASN A 28 5.10 11.37 4.61
N ILE A 29 3.84 11.80 4.77
CA ILE A 29 3.47 13.23 4.73
C ILE A 29 3.50 13.90 6.12
N ALA A 30 3.63 13.12 7.20
CA ALA A 30 3.56 13.60 8.57
C ALA A 30 4.70 14.57 8.95
N SER A 31 5.82 14.58 8.21
CA SER A 31 6.89 15.56 8.41
C SER A 31 6.57 16.96 7.87
N CYS A 32 5.43 17.12 7.18
CA CYS A 32 4.94 18.39 6.68
C CYS A 32 3.77 18.91 7.52
N ASN A 33 3.76 20.21 7.82
CA ASN A 33 2.63 20.86 8.49
C ASN A 33 1.43 21.04 7.53
N ILE A 34 0.58 20.01 7.46
CA ILE A 34 -0.63 19.98 6.62
C ILE A 34 -1.92 20.38 7.37
N GLY A 35 -1.84 20.68 8.66
CA GLY A 35 -3.00 20.92 9.52
C GLY A 35 -3.81 19.64 9.79
N LYS A 36 -5.08 19.62 9.37
CA LYS A 36 -5.99 18.48 9.59
C LYS A 36 -5.71 17.36 8.58
N LEU A 37 -5.87 16.10 8.98
CA LEU A 37 -5.76 14.95 8.06
C LEU A 37 -6.74 15.05 6.88
N SER A 38 -7.93 15.61 7.07
CA SER A 38 -8.93 15.81 6.01
C SER A 38 -8.51 16.78 4.90
N ASN A 39 -7.41 17.53 5.10
CA ASN A 39 -6.79 18.33 4.05
C ASN A 39 -6.11 17.47 2.97
N ILE A 40 -5.80 16.21 3.28
CA ILE A 40 -5.28 15.24 2.30
C ILE A 40 -6.36 14.93 1.27
N LYS A 41 -5.99 14.97 -0.01
CA LYS A 41 -6.77 14.48 -1.15
C LYS A 41 -6.01 13.34 -1.81
N LEU A 42 -6.71 12.22 -2.00
CA LEU A 42 -6.10 10.98 -2.47
C LEU A 42 -6.33 10.76 -3.98
N SER A 43 -5.34 10.16 -4.62
CA SER A 43 -5.49 9.43 -5.88
C SER A 43 -5.35 7.94 -5.58
N ALA A 44 -6.38 7.16 -5.89
CA ALA A 44 -6.36 5.71 -5.72
C ALA A 44 -6.18 5.02 -7.08
N ASN A 45 -5.02 4.37 -7.26
CA ASN A 45 -4.70 3.65 -8.49
C ASN A 45 -4.70 2.15 -8.22
N TRP A 46 -5.63 1.45 -8.86
CA TRP A 46 -5.89 0.03 -8.64
C TRP A 46 -5.31 -0.81 -9.76
N VAL A 47 -4.67 -1.91 -9.38
CA VAL A 47 -4.04 -2.87 -10.29
C VAL A 47 -4.54 -4.25 -9.90
N ALA A 48 -5.13 -5.00 -10.82
CA ALA A 48 -5.64 -6.33 -10.54
C ALA A 48 -5.65 -7.20 -11.81
N SER A 49 -5.91 -8.50 -11.64
CA SER A 49 -6.15 -9.44 -12.74
C SER A 49 -7.62 -9.85 -12.81
N SER A 50 -8.42 -9.13 -13.61
CA SER A 50 -9.88 -9.32 -13.71
C SER A 50 -10.34 -10.67 -14.25
N ASN A 51 -9.45 -11.43 -14.90
CA ASN A 51 -9.76 -12.79 -15.37
C ASN A 51 -9.81 -13.83 -14.24
N ASP A 52 -9.57 -13.42 -12.99
CA ASP A 52 -9.59 -14.27 -11.81
C ASP A 52 -10.63 -13.76 -10.80
N ASN A 53 -11.72 -14.51 -10.61
CA ASN A 53 -12.79 -14.15 -9.67
C ASN A 53 -12.26 -13.95 -8.23
N ASN A 54 -11.19 -14.64 -7.84
CA ASN A 54 -10.59 -14.46 -6.53
C ASN A 54 -9.93 -13.08 -6.41
N GLU A 55 -9.23 -12.63 -7.45
CA GLU A 55 -8.61 -11.30 -7.47
C GLU A 55 -9.67 -10.19 -7.53
N LEU A 56 -10.80 -10.41 -8.21
CA LEU A 56 -11.94 -9.48 -8.16
C LEU A 56 -12.55 -9.37 -6.76
N ASN A 57 -12.70 -10.48 -6.04
CA ASN A 57 -13.16 -10.46 -4.65
C ASN A 57 -12.19 -9.71 -3.74
N LYS A 58 -10.88 -9.96 -3.89
CA LYS A 58 -9.84 -9.22 -3.15
C LYS A 58 -9.88 -7.72 -3.45
N LEU A 59 -10.06 -7.34 -4.72
CA LEU A 59 -10.20 -5.95 -5.13
C LEU A 59 -11.42 -5.30 -4.45
N TYR A 60 -12.57 -5.98 -4.43
CA TYR A 60 -13.75 -5.48 -3.73
C TYR A 60 -13.49 -5.22 -2.25
N TYR A 61 -12.89 -6.19 -1.54
CA TYR A 61 -12.56 -6.03 -0.11
C TYR A 61 -11.56 -4.90 0.13
N ALA A 62 -10.56 -4.75 -0.74
CA ALA A 62 -9.60 -3.65 -0.67
C ALA A 62 -10.29 -2.28 -0.84
N VAL A 63 -11.12 -2.13 -1.88
CA VAL A 63 -11.86 -0.89 -2.16
C VAL A 63 -12.81 -0.55 -1.01
N LYS A 64 -13.54 -1.55 -0.51
CA LYS A 64 -14.43 -1.38 0.65
C LYS A 64 -13.66 -0.91 1.88
N LYS A 65 -12.54 -1.58 2.19
CA LYS A 65 -11.70 -1.22 3.33
C LYS A 65 -11.17 0.21 3.23
N LEU A 66 -10.70 0.62 2.06
CA LEU A 66 -10.23 1.99 1.83
C LEU A 66 -11.38 2.98 2.03
N THR A 67 -12.57 2.66 1.52
CA THR A 67 -13.77 3.50 1.66
C THR A 67 -14.13 3.71 3.12
N ASP A 68 -14.12 2.65 3.92
CA ASP A 68 -14.44 2.72 5.35
C ASP A 68 -13.42 3.58 6.12
N LEU A 69 -12.12 3.37 5.87
CA LEU A 69 -11.04 4.16 6.48
C LEU A 69 -11.11 5.64 6.08
N CYS A 70 -11.34 5.94 4.80
CA CYS A 70 -11.42 7.31 4.31
C CYS A 70 -12.63 8.06 4.89
N LYS A 71 -13.76 7.39 5.10
CA LYS A 71 -14.91 7.96 5.80
C LYS A 71 -14.61 8.24 7.27
N GLU A 72 -13.94 7.31 7.96
CA GLU A 72 -13.55 7.48 9.36
C GLU A 72 -12.57 8.65 9.55
N LEU A 73 -11.62 8.82 8.62
CA LEU A 73 -10.58 9.86 8.69
C LEU A 73 -10.98 11.19 8.01
N ASP A 74 -12.17 11.26 7.42
CA ASP A 74 -12.64 12.42 6.62
C ASP A 74 -11.68 12.78 5.46
N ILE A 75 -11.12 11.77 4.80
CA ILE A 75 -10.19 11.94 3.68
C ILE A 75 -10.91 11.66 2.36
N ALA A 76 -10.86 12.61 1.43
CA ALA A 76 -11.50 12.46 0.12
C ALA A 76 -10.60 11.75 -0.90
N ILE A 77 -11.21 10.94 -1.76
CA ILE A 77 -10.59 10.33 -2.95
C ILE A 77 -11.22 10.95 -4.22
N PRO A 78 -10.81 12.17 -4.63
CA PRO A 78 -11.42 12.84 -5.78
C PRO A 78 -11.00 12.26 -7.14
N VAL A 79 -9.90 11.51 -7.20
CA VAL A 79 -9.35 11.00 -8.46
C VAL A 79 -8.84 9.57 -8.30
N GLY A 80 -8.75 8.83 -9.41
CA GLY A 80 -8.23 7.47 -9.43
C GLY A 80 -8.21 6.87 -10.83
N LYS A 81 -7.62 5.69 -10.94
CA LYS A 81 -7.57 4.89 -12.17
C LYS A 81 -7.50 3.41 -11.83
N ASP A 82 -7.87 2.56 -12.77
CA ASP A 82 -7.72 1.11 -12.68
C ASP A 82 -6.93 0.53 -13.88
N SER A 83 -6.24 -0.58 -13.61
CA SER A 83 -5.58 -1.45 -14.59
C SER A 83 -5.87 -2.91 -14.24
N LEU A 84 -6.77 -3.53 -14.99
CA LEU A 84 -7.39 -4.81 -14.61
C LEU A 84 -6.87 -6.02 -15.41
N SER A 85 -5.83 -5.85 -16.22
CA SER A 85 -5.26 -6.90 -17.10
C SER A 85 -3.85 -7.33 -16.67
N MET A 86 -3.54 -7.24 -15.37
CA MET A 86 -2.16 -7.38 -14.86
C MET A 86 -1.73 -8.83 -14.66
N ASN A 87 -1.79 -9.59 -15.76
CA ASN A 87 -1.25 -10.94 -15.90
C ASN A 87 -0.42 -11.04 -17.19
N SER A 88 0.45 -12.05 -17.24
CA SER A 88 1.21 -12.41 -18.44
C SER A 88 1.29 -13.91 -18.57
N THR A 89 1.02 -14.42 -19.77
CA THR A 89 0.99 -15.85 -20.07
C THR A 89 1.91 -16.17 -21.23
N TRP A 90 2.72 -17.22 -21.11
CA TRP A 90 3.61 -17.67 -22.18
C TRP A 90 3.83 -19.18 -22.14
N LYS A 91 4.42 -19.74 -23.19
CA LYS A 91 4.74 -21.17 -23.26
C LYS A 91 6.25 -21.38 -23.25
N THR A 92 6.73 -22.35 -22.47
CA THR A 92 8.13 -22.79 -22.48
C THR A 92 8.17 -24.32 -22.40
N ASN A 93 8.84 -24.99 -23.34
CA ASN A 93 8.98 -26.47 -23.35
C ASN A 93 7.63 -27.21 -23.16
N LYS A 94 6.58 -26.80 -23.89
CA LYS A 94 5.19 -27.30 -23.78
C LYS A 94 4.49 -27.06 -22.42
N LYS A 95 5.08 -26.33 -21.47
CA LYS A 95 4.41 -25.86 -20.25
C LYS A 95 3.81 -24.48 -20.47
N ASN A 96 2.57 -24.28 -20.01
CA ASN A 96 1.96 -22.96 -19.91
C ASN A 96 2.43 -22.31 -18.62
N ASN A 97 3.05 -21.14 -18.72
CA ASN A 97 3.45 -20.31 -17.59
C ASN A 97 2.50 -19.13 -17.48
N ILE A 98 2.16 -18.77 -16.24
CA ILE A 98 1.32 -17.62 -15.93
C ILE A 98 1.94 -16.89 -14.75
N VAL A 99 2.12 -15.58 -14.89
CA VAL A 99 2.46 -14.67 -13.79
C VAL A 99 1.33 -13.68 -13.63
N LYS A 100 0.88 -13.51 -12.39
CA LYS A 100 -0.17 -12.56 -12.02
C LYS A 100 0.40 -11.59 -11.01
N SER A 101 0.09 -10.31 -11.16
CA SER A 101 0.32 -9.34 -10.10
C SER A 101 -0.74 -9.55 -9.02
N PRO A 102 -0.41 -9.37 -7.73
CA PRO A 102 -1.44 -9.26 -6.70
C PRO A 102 -2.32 -8.03 -6.97
N VAL A 103 -3.48 -7.98 -6.31
CA VAL A 103 -4.21 -6.71 -6.16
C VAL A 103 -3.27 -5.66 -5.56
N SER A 104 -2.95 -4.62 -6.32
CA SER A 104 -2.11 -3.52 -5.85
C SER A 104 -2.90 -2.25 -5.80
N LEU A 105 -2.74 -1.54 -4.68
CA LEU A 105 -3.19 -0.17 -4.51
C LEU A 105 -1.94 0.70 -4.42
N VAL A 106 -1.84 1.67 -5.32
CA VAL A 106 -0.88 2.77 -5.20
C VAL A 106 -1.68 4.01 -4.82
N LEU A 107 -1.51 4.45 -3.57
CA LEU A 107 -2.10 5.68 -3.07
C LEU A 107 -1.13 6.83 -3.22
N SER A 108 -1.60 7.92 -3.80
CA SER A 108 -0.89 9.20 -3.84
C SER A 108 -1.68 10.24 -3.04
N GLY A 109 -1.01 10.92 -2.12
CA GLY A 109 -1.61 11.92 -1.23
C GLY A 109 -1.12 13.32 -1.53
N PHE A 110 -2.07 14.26 -1.61
CA PHE A 110 -1.82 15.67 -1.88
C PHE A 110 -2.45 16.52 -0.78
N SER A 111 -1.71 17.50 -0.27
CA SER A 111 -2.23 18.49 0.67
C SER A 111 -1.50 19.81 0.44
N ASN A 112 -2.19 20.92 0.75
CA ASN A 112 -1.53 22.19 0.96
C ASN A 112 -0.68 22.09 2.24
N ILE A 113 0.42 22.84 2.25
CA ILE A 113 1.28 23.02 3.43
C ILE A 113 1.15 24.47 3.90
N ASN A 114 1.15 24.67 5.21
CA ASN A 114 1.02 26.01 5.79
C ASN A 114 2.31 26.83 5.62
N ASN A 115 3.46 26.21 5.86
CA ASN A 115 4.78 26.80 5.73
C ASN A 115 5.76 25.73 5.24
N ILE A 116 6.62 26.10 4.28
CA ILE A 116 7.64 25.19 3.72
C ILE A 116 8.88 25.07 4.62
N GLU A 117 9.12 26.07 5.48
CA GLU A 117 10.26 26.09 6.40
C GLU A 117 10.09 25.10 7.57
N ASP A 118 8.86 24.66 7.84
CA ASP A 118 8.53 23.72 8.93
C ASP A 118 8.79 22.25 8.56
N ILE A 119 9.24 21.95 7.34
CA ILE A 119 9.39 20.58 6.86
C ILE A 119 10.60 19.91 7.51
N MET A 120 10.37 18.76 8.14
CA MET A 120 11.44 17.92 8.69
C MET A 120 11.92 16.89 7.68
N THR A 121 13.23 16.67 7.65
CA THR A 121 13.87 15.62 6.85
C THR A 121 14.41 14.50 7.76
N PRO A 122 14.77 13.33 7.21
CA PRO A 122 15.45 12.28 7.97
C PRO A 122 16.91 12.60 8.37
N GLU A 123 17.39 13.82 8.14
CA GLU A 123 18.76 14.22 8.49
C GLU A 123 18.93 14.29 10.01
N ILE A 124 19.87 13.51 10.54
CA ILE A 124 20.17 13.49 11.97
C ILE A 124 21.18 14.60 12.25
N ILE A 125 20.77 15.58 13.04
CA ILE A 125 21.65 16.64 13.53
C ILE A 125 22.62 16.10 14.60
N GLU A 126 23.77 16.75 14.72
CA GLU A 126 24.75 16.45 15.77
C GLU A 126 24.10 16.56 17.15
N HIS A 127 24.33 15.56 18.02
CA HIS A 127 23.69 15.41 19.34
C HIS A 127 22.14 15.25 19.33
N GLY A 128 21.55 14.86 18.19
CA GLY A 128 20.13 14.53 18.10
C GLY A 128 19.71 13.33 18.96
N ARG A 129 18.41 13.22 19.25
CA ARG A 129 17.80 12.09 19.97
C ARG A 129 16.87 11.33 19.03
N ILE A 130 16.84 10.01 19.16
CA ILE A 130 15.97 9.14 18.38
C ILE A 130 14.85 8.63 19.27
N PHE A 131 13.61 8.83 18.81
CA PHE A 131 12.41 8.31 19.45
C PHE A 131 11.69 7.37 18.48
N LEU A 132 11.29 6.20 18.98
CA LEU A 132 10.45 5.27 18.23
C LEU A 132 8.99 5.47 18.62
N ILE A 133 8.14 5.76 17.64
CA ILE A 133 6.69 5.74 17.79
C ILE A 133 6.21 4.39 17.23
N ASP A 134 5.92 3.44 18.13
CA ASP A 134 5.45 2.12 17.73
C ASP A 134 3.93 2.11 17.50
N ILE A 135 3.53 2.41 16.26
CA ILE A 135 2.14 2.33 15.81
C ILE A 135 1.63 0.87 15.82
N SER A 136 2.53 -0.11 15.79
CA SER A 136 2.16 -1.53 15.76
C SER A 136 1.78 -2.08 17.14
N ASN A 137 2.07 -1.35 18.22
CA ASN A 137 1.83 -1.75 19.61
C ASN A 137 2.41 -3.14 19.93
N GLY A 138 3.70 -3.33 19.66
CA GLY A 138 4.48 -4.54 19.96
C GLY A 138 4.18 -5.75 19.10
N LYS A 139 3.30 -5.64 18.09
CA LYS A 139 2.84 -6.79 17.29
C LYS A 139 3.93 -7.38 16.38
N ASN A 140 4.96 -6.63 16.01
CA ASN A 140 6.19 -7.08 15.34
C ASN A 140 5.96 -8.12 14.20
N ARG A 141 4.94 -7.89 13.35
CA ARG A 141 4.56 -8.81 12.28
C ARG A 141 5.62 -8.84 11.18
N LEU A 142 6.03 -10.04 10.75
CA LEU A 142 6.99 -10.23 9.67
C LEU A 142 6.36 -10.64 8.33
N GLY A 143 5.09 -11.08 8.30
CA GLY A 143 4.43 -11.51 7.07
C GLY A 143 4.38 -10.40 6.01
N GLY A 144 4.80 -10.72 4.77
CA GLY A 144 4.82 -9.77 3.64
C GLY A 144 5.89 -8.66 3.72
N SER A 145 6.77 -8.69 4.73
CA SER A 145 7.92 -7.79 4.83
C SER A 145 9.02 -8.12 3.82
N ALA A 146 9.97 -7.19 3.63
CA ALA A 146 11.18 -7.44 2.86
C ALA A 146 11.99 -8.63 3.43
N TYR A 147 12.05 -8.78 4.75
CA TYR A 147 12.67 -9.93 5.41
C TYR A 147 12.01 -11.25 5.01
N TYR A 148 10.67 -11.30 5.01
CA TYR A 148 9.91 -12.47 4.59
C TYR A 148 10.15 -12.82 3.11
N GLN A 149 10.26 -11.81 2.24
CA GLN A 149 10.53 -12.00 0.81
C GLN A 149 11.93 -12.56 0.54
N THR A 150 12.97 -12.04 1.20
CA THR A 150 14.36 -12.47 0.97
C THR A 150 14.65 -13.88 1.48
N HIS A 151 13.92 -14.35 2.49
CA HIS A 151 14.07 -15.69 3.06
C HIS A 151 13.27 -16.77 2.31
N LYS A 152 12.72 -16.45 1.12
CA LYS A 152 11.96 -17.38 0.28
C LYS A 152 10.78 -18.08 1.01
N LEU A 153 10.32 -17.52 2.13
CA LEU A 153 9.04 -17.91 2.72
C LEU A 153 7.86 -17.51 1.79
N PHE A 154 8.15 -16.68 0.79
CA PHE A 154 7.27 -16.34 -0.34
C PHE A 154 7.05 -17.49 -1.35
N VAL A 155 7.76 -18.63 -1.22
CA VAL A 155 7.72 -19.72 -2.19
C VAL A 155 6.51 -20.63 -1.92
N LEU A 156 5.63 -20.73 -2.94
CA LEU A 156 4.54 -21.72 -3.14
C LEU A 156 3.13 -21.41 -2.61
N MET A 157 2.41 -20.51 -3.29
CA MET A 157 0.96 -20.70 -3.52
C MET A 157 0.58 -20.79 -5.01
N SER A 158 1.56 -20.84 -5.91
CA SER A 158 1.32 -20.93 -7.37
C SER A 158 1.89 -22.20 -8.03
N ALA A 159 2.39 -23.19 -7.29
CA ALA A 159 2.84 -24.46 -7.91
C ALA A 159 1.99 -25.70 -7.57
N PHE A 160 0.91 -25.62 -6.81
CA PHE A 160 -0.03 -26.73 -6.65
C PHE A 160 -1.45 -26.24 -6.44
N ARG A 161 -2.18 -26.11 -7.54
CA ARG A 161 -3.57 -26.58 -7.71
C ARG A 161 -3.86 -26.71 -9.20
#